data_AF-A0A3A8Q211-F1
#
_entry.id   AF-A0A3A8Q211-F1
#
_cell.length_a   1.000
_cell.length_b   1.000
_cell.length_c   1.000
_cell.angle_alpha   90.00
_cell.angle_beta   90.00
_cell.angle_gamma   90.00
#
_symmetry.space_group_name_H-M   'P 1'
#
loop_
_entity.id
_entity.type
_entity.pdbx_description
1 polymer ?
#
loop_
_entity_poly.entity_id
_entity_poly.type
_entity_poly.pdbx_seq_one_letter_code
_entity_poly.pdbx_strand_id
1 'polypeptide(L)'
;MAGRTDEQHRIALFIDFENLVTNTGISANNFDLQPALDQLLEQGKVVFRRAYCNWSRFEDAKQRLHDVGVELVDVPPSTRAGKNSADMRLVIDALELCYAREQIDTFVIASGDSDFCPLAYKLRENGRTVIGLAVREASSQMFVRACDQFIYMKPKHKGDASHKEKDREHGGRGSKDEGKGGKRGGKGHDKGHDKGAKEGAESKGGKSKAEVPAVAREVVQSLLRRATGPLNPSLVKETIVRKEPDFDERDHGFSTFARLLEALEQEGLLRRIQQGRQGYIVGPDSDIGAPAPEGKSGKGRHAKAPAPVEEEEEELESYPDPDDEGL
;
A
#
# COMPACT_ATOMS: atom_id res chain seq x y z
N MET A 1 21.72 32.19 1.84
CA MET A 1 20.61 31.28 1.51
C MET A 1 21.20 29.90 1.26
N ALA A 2 21.26 29.08 2.30
CA ALA A 2 21.68 27.68 2.15
C ALA A 2 20.56 26.94 1.44
N GLY A 3 20.89 26.22 0.36
CA GLY A 3 19.93 25.39 -0.35
C GLY A 3 19.28 24.41 0.61
N ARG A 4 17.95 24.29 0.54
CA ARG A 4 17.21 23.19 1.15
C ARG A 4 17.87 21.90 0.67
N THR A 5 18.64 21.27 1.54
CA THR A 5 18.99 19.87 1.42
C THR A 5 17.70 19.08 1.21
N ASP A 6 17.78 18.01 0.43
CA ASP A 6 16.74 17.01 0.15
C ASP A 6 16.17 16.41 1.46
N GLU A 7 15.44 17.22 2.23
CA GLU A 7 14.76 16.85 3.46
C GLU A 7 13.55 16.02 3.06
N GLN A 8 13.79 14.71 3.01
CA GLN A 8 12.76 13.72 2.80
C GLN A 8 11.67 13.87 3.87
N HIS A 9 10.46 14.25 3.45
CA HIS A 9 9.29 14.36 4.31
C HIS A 9 9.11 13.10 5.15
N ARG A 10 8.85 13.27 6.44
CA ARG A 10 8.66 12.16 7.38
C ARG A 10 7.21 12.13 7.81
N ILE A 11 6.57 11.02 7.44
CA ILE A 11 5.14 10.85 7.56
C ILE A 11 4.83 9.96 8.77
N ALA A 12 3.88 10.39 9.60
CA ALA A 12 3.27 9.57 10.63
C ALA A 12 1.83 9.23 10.26
N LEU A 13 1.51 7.93 10.24
CA LEU A 13 0.20 7.39 9.90
C LEU A 13 -0.52 6.91 11.17
N PHE A 14 -1.66 7.50 11.45
CA PHE A 14 -2.58 7.13 12.53
C PHE A 14 -3.86 6.58 11.93
N ILE A 15 -4.20 5.34 12.27
CA ILE A 15 -5.32 4.61 11.67
C ILE A 15 -6.40 4.42 12.73
N ASP A 16 -7.56 5.00 12.49
CA ASP A 16 -8.78 4.65 13.21
C ASP A 16 -9.41 3.45 12.51
N PHE A 17 -9.06 2.25 12.98
CA PHE A 17 -9.42 1.04 12.26
C PHE A 17 -10.93 0.81 12.27
N GLU A 18 -11.61 1.12 13.37
CA GLU A 18 -13.06 0.90 13.50
C GLU A 18 -13.83 1.77 12.49
N ASN A 19 -13.47 3.05 12.32
CA ASN A 19 -14.10 3.91 11.32
C ASN A 19 -13.80 3.50 9.87
N LEU A 20 -12.63 2.93 9.59
CA LEU A 20 -12.30 2.53 8.22
C LEU A 20 -13.03 1.28 7.74
N VAL A 21 -13.45 0.40 8.66
CA VAL A 21 -14.12 -0.87 8.32
C VAL A 21 -15.61 -0.88 8.63
N THR A 22 -16.09 0.03 9.48
CA THR A 22 -17.51 0.08 9.84
C THR A 22 -18.28 0.92 8.84
N ASN A 23 -19.35 0.38 8.26
CA ASN A 23 -20.23 1.06 7.30
C ASN A 23 -19.56 1.55 5.99
N THR A 24 -18.35 1.08 5.66
CA THR A 24 -17.61 1.51 4.46
C THR A 24 -17.62 0.50 3.31
N GLY A 25 -18.20 -0.69 3.53
CA GLY A 25 -18.11 -1.83 2.60
C GLY A 25 -16.74 -2.53 2.62
N ILE A 26 -15.79 -2.04 3.41
CA ILE A 26 -14.53 -2.70 3.71
C ILE A 26 -14.70 -3.47 5.02
N SER A 27 -14.71 -4.79 4.95
CA SER A 27 -14.52 -5.64 6.12
C SER A 27 -13.05 -5.68 6.56
N ALA A 28 -12.81 -6.11 7.80
CA ALA A 28 -11.47 -6.47 8.26
C ALA A 28 -10.72 -7.36 7.24
N ASN A 29 -11.45 -8.28 6.57
CA ASN A 29 -10.93 -9.30 5.65
C ASN A 29 -10.56 -8.81 4.24
N ASN A 30 -11.06 -7.67 3.80
CA ASN A 30 -10.69 -7.07 2.51
C ASN A 30 -10.02 -5.70 2.66
N PHE A 31 -9.72 -5.28 3.90
CA PHE A 31 -8.92 -4.09 4.17
C PHE A 31 -7.52 -4.25 3.56
N ASP A 32 -7.16 -3.31 2.68
CA ASP A 32 -5.86 -3.26 2.03
C ASP A 32 -5.31 -1.85 2.12
N LEU A 33 -4.29 -1.69 2.97
CA LEU A 33 -3.62 -0.41 3.20
C LEU A 33 -2.52 -0.14 2.16
N GLN A 34 -2.09 -1.17 1.41
CA GLN A 34 -0.92 -1.06 0.54
C GLN A 34 -1.05 0.06 -0.51
N PRO A 35 -2.20 0.22 -1.22
CA PRO A 35 -2.33 1.31 -2.19
C PRO A 35 -2.19 2.70 -1.57
N ALA A 36 -2.65 2.88 -0.33
CA ALA A 36 -2.50 4.14 0.39
C ALA A 36 -1.04 4.36 0.82
N LEU A 37 -0.35 3.32 1.30
CA LEU A 37 1.09 3.40 1.62
C LEU A 37 1.93 3.72 0.39
N ASP A 38 1.59 3.13 -0.76
CA ASP A 38 2.24 3.37 -2.04
C ASP A 38 2.10 4.85 -2.44
N GLN A 39 0.90 5.43 -2.29
CA GLN A 39 0.66 6.85 -2.56
C GLN A 39 1.38 7.77 -1.56
N LEU A 40 1.40 7.40 -0.27
CA LEU A 40 2.15 8.15 0.75
C LEU A 40 3.67 8.11 0.51
N LEU A 41 4.18 6.99 -0.02
CA LEU A 41 5.60 6.82 -0.32
C LEU A 41 6.06 7.84 -1.37
N GLU A 42 5.20 8.20 -2.33
CA GLU A 42 5.47 9.24 -3.32
C GLU A 42 5.68 10.61 -2.67
N GLN A 43 5.07 10.87 -1.51
CA GLN A 43 5.15 12.12 -0.78
C GLN A 43 6.31 12.17 0.22
N GLY A 44 6.65 11.02 0.83
CA GLY A 44 7.67 10.98 1.86
C GLY A 44 7.92 9.60 2.42
N LYS A 45 8.83 9.51 3.40
CA LYS A 45 9.10 8.29 4.14
C LYS A 45 8.09 8.15 5.27
N VAL A 46 7.27 7.10 5.24
CA VAL A 46 6.38 6.76 6.37
C VAL A 46 7.21 6.11 7.46
N VAL A 47 7.49 6.86 8.53
CA VAL A 47 8.37 6.47 9.65
C VAL A 47 7.62 6.00 10.88
N PHE A 48 6.32 6.29 10.96
CA PHE A 48 5.46 5.93 12.09
C PHE A 48 4.11 5.42 11.55
N ARG A 49 3.64 4.29 12.08
CA ARG A 49 2.38 3.65 11.67
C ARG A 49 1.72 3.01 12.89
N ARG A 50 0.57 3.54 13.31
CA ARG A 50 -0.24 2.95 14.38
C ARG A 50 -1.69 2.79 13.97
N ALA A 51 -2.30 1.71 14.38
CA ALA A 51 -3.74 1.50 14.30
C ALA A 51 -4.35 1.39 15.71
N TYR A 52 -5.47 2.06 15.89
CA TYR A 52 -6.19 2.15 17.16
C TYR A 52 -7.54 1.47 17.01
N CYS A 53 -7.82 0.52 17.89
CA CYS A 53 -9.08 -0.22 17.90
C CYS A 53 -9.25 -1.01 19.20
N ASN A 54 -10.47 -1.48 19.46
CA ASN A 54 -10.64 -2.67 20.29
C ASN A 54 -10.37 -3.91 19.43
N TRP A 55 -9.16 -4.45 19.51
CA TRP A 55 -8.75 -5.55 18.65
C TRP A 55 -9.46 -6.88 18.95
N SER A 56 -10.13 -7.00 20.10
CA SER A 56 -10.96 -8.17 20.41
C SER A 56 -12.09 -8.38 19.37
N ARG A 57 -12.42 -7.35 18.57
CA ARG A 57 -13.45 -7.39 17.52
C ARG A 57 -12.90 -7.66 16.12
N PHE A 58 -11.58 -7.53 15.92
CA PHE A 58 -10.95 -7.48 14.59
C PHE A 58 -9.68 -8.33 14.52
N GLU A 59 -9.71 -9.52 15.11
CA GLU A 59 -8.55 -10.43 15.17
C GLU A 59 -7.97 -10.74 13.78
N ASP A 60 -8.85 -10.94 12.77
CA ASP A 60 -8.45 -11.28 11.41
C ASP A 60 -7.58 -10.21 10.73
N ALA A 61 -7.69 -8.94 11.15
CA ALA A 61 -6.95 -7.83 10.56
C ALA A 61 -5.52 -7.70 11.10
N LYS A 62 -5.23 -8.25 12.29
CA LYS A 62 -3.96 -8.03 12.99
C LYS A 62 -2.76 -8.46 12.16
N GLN A 63 -2.80 -9.68 11.62
CA GLN A 63 -1.69 -10.22 10.83
C GLN A 63 -1.40 -9.35 9.60
N ARG A 64 -2.45 -8.94 8.87
CA ARG A 64 -2.29 -8.11 7.66
C ARG A 64 -1.69 -6.74 7.97
N LEU A 65 -2.11 -6.10 9.07
CA LEU A 65 -1.57 -4.82 9.50
C LEU A 65 -0.11 -4.97 9.97
N HIS A 66 0.20 -6.03 10.71
CA HIS A 66 1.56 -6.34 11.14
C HIS A 66 2.50 -6.59 9.95
N ASP A 67 2.03 -7.30 8.91
CA ASP A 67 2.81 -7.58 7.70
C ASP A 67 3.24 -6.30 6.95
N VAL A 68 2.49 -5.20 7.11
CA VAL A 68 2.84 -3.88 6.55
C VAL A 68 3.46 -2.94 7.60
N GLY A 69 3.89 -3.47 8.74
CA GLY A 69 4.62 -2.73 9.78
C GLY A 69 3.78 -1.71 10.53
N VAL A 70 2.49 -1.98 10.72
CA VAL A 70 1.60 -1.16 11.57
C VAL A 70 1.63 -1.71 13.00
N GLU A 71 1.95 -0.85 13.96
CA GLU A 71 1.83 -1.15 15.38
C GLU A 71 0.35 -1.09 15.81
N LEU A 72 -0.10 -2.10 16.55
CA LEU A 72 -1.50 -2.25 16.97
C LEU A 72 -1.66 -1.76 18.41
N VAL A 73 -2.38 -0.65 18.58
CA VAL A 73 -2.71 -0.10 19.91
C VAL A 73 -4.09 -0.62 20.29
N ASP A 74 -4.15 -1.50 21.28
CA ASP A 74 -5.40 -2.01 21.81
C ASP A 74 -6.03 -1.02 22.79
N VAL A 75 -7.29 -0.69 22.53
CA VAL A 75 -8.07 0.24 23.33
C VAL A 75 -9.39 -0.45 23.73
N PRO A 76 -9.39 -1.24 24.82
CA PRO A 76 -10.60 -1.87 25.31
C PRO A 76 -11.60 -0.81 25.80
N PRO A 77 -12.91 -1.05 25.68
CA PRO A 77 -13.93 -0.10 26.10
C PRO A 77 -13.88 0.09 27.62
N SER A 78 -13.75 1.34 28.08
CA SER A 78 -13.72 1.68 29.51
C SER A 78 -15.10 1.60 30.18
N THR A 79 -16.19 1.70 29.41
CA THR A 79 -17.59 1.59 29.88
C THR A 79 -18.51 1.04 28.79
N ARG A 80 -19.76 0.69 29.14
CA ARG A 80 -20.81 0.23 28.20
C ARG A 80 -21.14 1.25 27.09
N ALA A 81 -20.78 2.52 27.28
CA ALA A 81 -20.93 3.60 26.30
C ALA A 81 -19.61 4.01 25.60
N GLY A 82 -18.49 3.33 25.88
CA GLY A 82 -17.09 3.71 25.56
C GLY A 82 -16.69 3.72 24.08
N LYS A 83 -17.47 4.36 23.22
CA LYS A 83 -17.31 4.40 21.77
C LYS A 83 -16.13 5.24 21.29
N ASN A 84 -15.68 6.23 22.05
CA ASN A 84 -14.67 7.21 21.57
C ASN A 84 -13.28 7.02 22.24
N SER A 85 -13.06 5.90 22.94
CA SER A 85 -11.79 5.70 23.66
C SER A 85 -10.61 5.57 22.70
N ALA A 86 -10.81 4.87 21.58
CA ALA A 86 -9.79 4.73 20.54
C ALA A 86 -9.45 6.08 19.89
N ASP A 87 -10.47 6.88 19.56
CA ASP A 87 -10.31 8.22 18.97
C ASP A 87 -9.53 9.14 19.90
N MET A 88 -9.89 9.18 21.18
CA MET A 88 -9.18 9.97 22.18
C MET A 88 -7.72 9.52 22.32
N ARG A 89 -7.46 8.21 22.35
CA ARG A 89 -6.09 7.68 22.45
C ARG A 89 -5.26 8.05 21.22
N LEU A 90 -5.85 7.95 20.02
CA LEU A 90 -5.22 8.36 18.76
C LEU A 90 -4.85 9.84 18.80
N VAL A 91 -5.77 10.70 19.22
CA VAL A 91 -5.55 12.16 19.31
C VAL A 91 -4.40 12.49 20.27
N ILE A 92 -4.36 11.85 21.44
CA ILE A 92 -3.29 12.05 22.43
C ILE A 92 -1.93 11.66 21.85
N ASP A 93 -1.81 10.45 21.31
CA ASP A 93 -0.56 9.96 20.72
C ASP A 93 -0.11 10.84 19.53
N ALA A 94 -1.04 11.33 18.70
CA ALA A 94 -0.72 12.19 17.56
C ALA A 94 -0.18 13.55 17.99
N LEU A 95 -0.77 14.17 19.01
CA LEU A 95 -0.29 15.44 19.55
C LEU A 95 1.04 15.27 20.30
N GLU A 96 1.19 14.19 21.08
CA GLU A 96 2.47 13.86 21.72
C GLU A 96 3.58 13.72 20.67
N LEU A 97 3.34 12.98 19.60
CA LEU A 97 4.31 12.81 18.52
C LEU A 97 4.64 14.13 17.83
N CYS A 98 3.63 14.98 17.58
CA CYS A 98 3.79 16.30 16.98
C CYS A 98 4.75 17.20 17.77
N TYR A 99 4.67 17.15 19.10
CA TYR A 99 5.53 17.94 19.98
C TYR A 99 6.88 17.27 20.27
N ALA A 100 6.92 15.95 20.38
CA ALA A 100 8.13 15.23 20.76
C ALA A 100 9.11 14.98 19.59
N ARG A 101 8.63 15.03 18.35
CA ARG A 101 9.40 14.68 17.14
C ARG A 101 9.21 15.71 16.03
N GLU A 102 9.95 16.82 16.14
CA GLU A 102 9.86 17.92 15.18
C GLU A 102 10.16 17.54 13.73
N GLN A 103 10.92 16.47 13.52
CA GLN A 103 11.32 15.99 12.19
C GLN A 103 10.15 15.35 11.43
N ILE A 104 9.06 15.01 12.12
CA ILE A 104 7.82 14.50 11.50
C ILE A 104 6.99 15.71 11.09
N ASP A 105 6.95 15.99 9.80
CA ASP A 105 6.31 17.18 9.23
C ASP A 105 4.92 16.90 8.66
N THR A 106 4.56 15.63 8.47
CA THR A 106 3.34 15.20 7.82
C THR A 106 2.60 14.17 8.65
N PHE A 107 1.33 14.43 8.92
CA PHE A 107 0.45 13.57 9.70
C PHE A 107 -0.69 13.08 8.83
N VAL A 108 -0.83 11.76 8.72
CA VAL A 108 -1.92 11.10 8.02
C VAL A 108 -2.89 10.57 9.06
N ILE A 109 -4.14 11.04 8.99
CA ILE A 109 -5.24 10.56 9.82
C ILE A 109 -6.13 9.70 8.94
N ALA A 110 -6.07 8.40 9.14
CA ALA A 110 -6.88 7.45 8.41
C ALA A 110 -8.23 7.24 9.11
N SER A 111 -9.13 8.19 8.88
CA SER A 111 -10.54 8.18 9.31
C SER A 111 -11.37 9.06 8.38
N GLY A 112 -12.68 8.80 8.33
CA GLY A 112 -13.65 9.66 7.64
C GLY A 112 -14.42 10.60 8.57
N ASP A 113 -14.22 10.47 9.88
CA ASP A 113 -15.03 11.15 10.89
C ASP A 113 -14.67 12.63 11.07
N SER A 114 -15.69 13.48 11.20
CA SER A 114 -15.52 14.89 11.55
C SER A 114 -15.01 15.15 12.95
N ASP A 115 -15.11 14.18 13.87
CA ASP A 115 -14.60 14.33 15.23
C ASP A 115 -13.07 14.53 15.28
N PHE A 116 -12.35 14.20 14.19
CA PHE A 116 -10.92 14.48 14.04
C PHE A 116 -10.60 15.89 13.51
N CYS A 117 -11.59 16.73 13.19
CA CYS A 117 -11.34 18.11 12.72
C CYS A 117 -10.50 18.93 13.73
N PRO A 118 -10.76 18.91 15.05
CA PRO A 118 -9.93 19.63 16.02
C PRO A 118 -8.47 19.17 16.01
N LEU A 119 -8.21 17.86 15.85
CA LEU A 119 -6.85 17.34 15.71
C LEU A 119 -6.19 17.87 14.42
N ALA A 120 -6.90 17.84 13.29
CA ALA A 120 -6.39 18.36 12.03
C ALA A 120 -6.02 19.85 12.12
N TYR A 121 -6.90 20.67 12.71
CA TYR A 121 -6.61 22.08 12.95
C TYR A 121 -5.41 22.26 13.87
N LYS A 122 -5.31 21.48 14.95
CA LYS A 122 -4.20 21.62 15.90
C LYS A 122 -2.85 21.22 15.31
N LEU A 123 -2.82 20.19 14.47
CA LEU A 123 -1.62 19.81 13.74
C LEU A 123 -1.18 20.91 12.75
N ARG A 124 -2.14 21.50 12.03
CA ARG A 124 -1.87 22.61 11.09
C ARG A 124 -1.42 23.90 11.80
N GLU A 125 -2.00 24.22 12.95
CA GLU A 125 -1.52 25.31 13.82
C GLU A 125 -0.04 25.12 14.21
N ASN A 126 0.42 23.87 14.35
CA ASN A 126 1.81 23.52 14.63
C ASN A 126 2.68 23.36 13.37
N GLY A 127 2.21 23.86 12.22
CA GLY A 127 2.96 23.85 10.96
C GLY A 127 3.11 22.46 10.33
N ARG A 128 2.30 21.48 10.72
CA ARG A 128 2.28 20.14 10.12
C ARG A 128 1.35 20.10 8.91
N THR A 129 1.75 19.34 7.89
CA THR A 129 0.84 18.98 6.78
C THR A 129 -0.09 17.86 7.26
N VAL A 130 -1.40 18.01 7.04
CA VAL A 130 -2.39 17.01 7.42
C VAL A 130 -3.01 16.36 6.18
N ILE A 131 -3.00 15.03 6.15
CA ILE A 131 -3.56 14.22 5.07
C ILE A 131 -4.66 13.34 5.65
N GLY A 132 -5.88 13.50 5.15
CA GLY A 132 -6.96 12.57 5.46
C GLY A 132 -6.85 11.31 4.59
N LEU A 133 -7.17 10.14 5.14
CA LEU A 133 -7.20 8.87 4.41
C LEU A 133 -8.48 8.09 4.75
N ALA A 134 -9.40 7.94 3.81
CA ALA A 134 -10.63 7.18 4.09
C ALA A 134 -11.34 6.68 2.82
N VAL A 135 -12.42 5.91 3.01
CA VAL A 135 -13.36 5.59 1.93
C VAL A 135 -14.21 6.83 1.62
N ARG A 136 -14.36 7.17 0.34
CA ARG A 136 -15.01 8.41 -0.10
C ARG A 136 -16.43 8.56 0.44
N GLU A 137 -17.19 7.48 0.43
CA GLU A 137 -18.59 7.44 0.87
C GLU A 137 -18.73 7.59 2.39
N ALA A 138 -17.68 7.26 3.14
CA ALA A 138 -17.64 7.36 4.60
C ALA A 138 -16.91 8.63 5.09
N SER A 139 -16.54 9.55 4.18
CA SER A 139 -15.79 10.75 4.50
C SER A 139 -16.69 11.96 4.71
N SER A 140 -16.65 12.56 5.90
CA SER A 140 -17.31 13.84 6.17
C SER A 140 -16.66 14.96 5.37
N GLN A 141 -17.47 15.77 4.69
CA GLN A 141 -16.98 16.95 3.97
C GLN A 141 -16.31 17.98 4.89
N MET A 142 -16.70 18.00 6.17
CA MET A 142 -16.06 18.85 7.16
C MET A 142 -14.62 18.40 7.43
N PHE A 143 -14.40 17.08 7.59
CA PHE A 143 -13.07 16.53 7.79
C PHE A 143 -12.16 16.69 6.58
N VAL A 144 -12.70 16.44 5.37
CA VAL A 144 -11.96 16.64 4.11
C VAL A 144 -11.45 18.09 4.00
N ARG A 145 -12.26 19.08 4.39
CA ARG A 145 -11.88 20.51 4.39
C ARG A 145 -10.92 20.90 5.51
N ALA A 146 -10.85 20.12 6.59
CA ALA A 146 -9.93 20.37 7.69
C ALA A 146 -8.49 19.96 7.34
N CYS A 147 -8.33 18.99 6.44
CA CYS A 147 -7.04 18.49 5.94
C CYS A 147 -6.48 19.33 4.80
N ASP A 148 -5.16 19.28 4.59
CA ASP A 148 -4.49 19.92 3.45
C ASP A 148 -4.60 19.06 2.17
N GLN A 149 -4.60 17.73 2.34
CA GLN A 149 -4.79 16.76 1.27
C GLN A 149 -5.71 15.62 1.73
N PHE A 150 -6.28 14.88 0.77
CA PHE A 150 -7.10 13.71 1.08
C PHE A 150 -6.85 12.57 0.10
N ILE A 151 -6.58 11.38 0.64
CA ILE A 151 -6.39 10.15 -0.11
C ILE A 151 -7.65 9.29 0.06
N TYR A 152 -8.22 8.86 -1.06
CA TYR A 152 -9.41 8.00 -1.03
C TYR A 152 -9.03 6.54 -1.23
N MET A 153 -9.37 5.70 -0.25
CA MET A 153 -9.24 4.25 -0.37
C MET A 153 -10.31 3.70 -1.30
N LYS A 154 -9.92 2.73 -2.13
CA LYS A 154 -10.83 1.99 -3.00
C LYS A 154 -11.19 0.67 -2.34
N PRO A 155 -12.49 0.36 -2.13
CA PRO A 155 -12.89 -0.97 -1.70
C PRO A 155 -12.46 -2.00 -2.74
N LYS A 156 -11.89 -3.14 -2.30
CA LYS A 156 -11.69 -4.29 -3.21
C LYS A 156 -13.06 -4.87 -3.56
N HIS A 157 -13.57 -4.55 -4.75
CA HIS A 157 -14.73 -5.26 -5.29
C HIS A 157 -14.37 -6.74 -5.49
N LYS A 158 -15.26 -7.65 -5.05
CA LYS A 158 -15.20 -9.07 -5.44
C LYS A 158 -15.47 -9.16 -6.95
N GLY A 159 -14.46 -8.97 -7.78
CA GLY A 159 -14.64 -8.94 -9.25
C GLY A 159 -13.37 -8.99 -10.11
N ASP A 160 -12.19 -8.63 -9.60
CA ASP A 160 -10.97 -8.57 -10.45
C ASP A 160 -10.22 -9.91 -10.63
N ALA A 161 -10.86 -11.04 -10.29
CA ALA A 161 -10.28 -12.38 -10.46
C ALA A 161 -10.94 -13.21 -11.58
N SER A 162 -11.87 -12.67 -12.38
CA SER A 162 -12.65 -13.49 -13.34
C SER A 162 -12.72 -12.99 -14.79
N HIS A 163 -11.82 -12.11 -15.23
CA HIS A 163 -11.78 -11.65 -16.63
C HIS A 163 -10.46 -11.96 -17.37
N LYS A 164 -9.87 -13.15 -17.15
CA LYS A 164 -8.75 -13.64 -17.98
C LYS A 164 -8.82 -15.11 -18.43
N GLU A 165 -9.95 -15.79 -18.30
CA GLU A 165 -10.08 -17.22 -18.67
C GLU A 165 -11.31 -17.56 -19.51
N LYS A 166 -11.72 -16.70 -20.45
CA LYS A 166 -12.80 -17.02 -21.42
C LYS A 166 -12.53 -16.55 -22.86
N ASP A 167 -11.29 -16.68 -23.34
CA ASP A 167 -10.98 -16.50 -24.77
C ASP A 167 -10.00 -17.55 -25.33
N ARG A 168 -9.92 -18.72 -24.67
CA ARG A 168 -9.09 -19.84 -25.13
C ARG A 168 -9.76 -21.19 -24.92
N GLU A 169 -10.98 -21.36 -25.42
CA GLU A 169 -11.50 -22.70 -25.67
C GLU A 169 -12.79 -22.64 -26.50
N HIS A 170 -12.67 -22.42 -27.82
CA HIS A 170 -13.61 -22.94 -28.81
C HIS A 170 -12.91 -23.04 -30.16
N GLY A 171 -12.20 -24.14 -30.37
CA GLY A 171 -11.45 -24.42 -31.58
C GLY A 171 -11.10 -25.89 -31.72
N GLY A 172 -12.12 -26.73 -31.97
CA GLY A 172 -11.97 -28.11 -32.45
C GLY A 172 -13.01 -29.07 -31.87
N ARG A 173 -13.51 -30.11 -32.54
CA ARG A 173 -13.63 -30.50 -33.96
C ARG A 173 -14.50 -31.77 -33.94
N GLY A 174 -15.39 -31.96 -34.92
CA GLY A 174 -16.09 -33.23 -35.21
C GLY A 174 -17.62 -33.09 -35.15
N SER A 175 -18.43 -33.64 -36.05
CA SER A 175 -18.25 -34.46 -37.26
C SER A 175 -19.59 -34.45 -38.04
N LYS A 176 -19.53 -34.70 -39.36
CA LYS A 176 -20.52 -35.21 -40.36
C LYS A 176 -21.99 -35.38 -39.92
N ASP A 177 -23.04 -35.14 -40.71
CA ASP A 177 -23.28 -35.49 -42.12
C ASP A 177 -24.61 -34.85 -42.60
N GLU A 178 -24.91 -35.03 -43.89
CA GLU A 178 -26.17 -34.86 -44.63
C GLU A 178 -26.41 -33.55 -45.38
N GLY A 179 -26.54 -33.69 -46.70
CA GLY A 179 -26.71 -32.60 -47.65
C GLY A 179 -28.06 -32.56 -48.34
N LYS A 180 -28.25 -31.51 -49.15
CA LYS A 180 -28.99 -31.55 -50.42
C LYS A 180 -28.97 -30.18 -51.11
N GLY A 181 -28.52 -30.20 -52.37
CA GLY A 181 -29.20 -29.58 -53.51
C GLY A 181 -29.11 -28.06 -53.71
N GLY A 182 -28.69 -27.66 -54.92
CA GLY A 182 -29.33 -26.53 -55.61
C GLY A 182 -28.44 -25.49 -56.32
N LYS A 183 -28.06 -25.80 -57.56
CA LYS A 183 -28.07 -24.94 -58.77
C LYS A 183 -27.62 -23.44 -58.73
N ARG A 184 -26.60 -23.20 -59.57
CA ARG A 184 -26.53 -22.28 -60.76
C ARG A 184 -26.37 -20.75 -60.59
N GLY A 185 -25.37 -20.26 -61.34
CA GLY A 185 -25.32 -18.97 -62.04
C GLY A 185 -24.40 -17.95 -61.36
N GLY A 186 -23.49 -17.22 -61.99
CA GLY A 186 -23.12 -17.04 -63.40
C GLY A 186 -22.40 -15.68 -63.54
N LYS A 187 -21.34 -15.63 -64.37
CA LYS A 187 -20.74 -14.47 -65.07
C LYS A 187 -20.36 -13.18 -64.28
N GLY A 188 -19.05 -12.87 -64.32
CA GLY A 188 -18.47 -11.99 -65.34
C GLY A 188 -18.16 -10.51 -64.99
N HIS A 189 -16.99 -10.06 -65.50
CA HIS A 189 -16.44 -8.69 -65.66
C HIS A 189 -15.86 -8.00 -64.41
N ASP A 190 -14.57 -7.62 -64.33
CA ASP A 190 -13.60 -6.93 -65.23
C ASP A 190 -13.62 -5.38 -65.13
N LYS A 191 -12.42 -4.83 -64.86
CA LYS A 191 -11.93 -3.43 -64.85
C LYS A 191 -12.34 -2.55 -63.65
N GLY A 192 -11.46 -1.78 -63.01
CA GLY A 192 -10.06 -1.49 -63.29
C GLY A 192 -9.44 -0.56 -62.22
N HIS A 193 -8.11 -0.62 -62.16
CA HIS A 193 -7.13 0.33 -61.62
C HIS A 193 -7.60 1.56 -60.81
N ASP A 194 -7.03 1.74 -59.61
CA ASP A 194 -6.05 2.82 -59.44
C ASP A 194 -4.94 2.43 -58.45
N LYS A 195 -3.74 2.91 -58.74
CA LYS A 195 -2.46 2.62 -58.07
C LYS A 195 -2.28 3.55 -56.88
N GLY A 196 -1.82 2.98 -55.77
CA GLY A 196 -1.29 3.73 -54.64
C GLY A 196 -0.30 2.87 -53.86
N ALA A 197 0.86 2.63 -54.46
CA ALA A 197 2.01 2.08 -53.75
C ALA A 197 2.46 3.09 -52.67
N LYS A 198 2.67 2.60 -51.45
CA LYS A 198 3.77 2.99 -50.56
C LYS A 198 3.84 1.94 -49.44
N GLU A 199 4.75 0.99 -49.61
CA GLU A 199 6.09 1.00 -49.01
C GLU A 199 6.05 0.24 -47.69
N GLY A 200 6.43 -1.04 -47.79
CA GLY A 200 6.85 -1.82 -46.64
C GLY A 200 8.06 -1.14 -46.01
N ALA A 201 7.90 -0.73 -44.75
CA ALA A 201 9.03 -0.47 -43.89
C ALA A 201 9.50 -1.82 -43.32
N GLU A 202 10.41 -2.46 -44.04
CA GLU A 202 11.46 -3.22 -43.38
C GLU A 202 12.15 -2.28 -42.39
N SER A 203 12.00 -2.51 -41.08
CA SER A 203 12.97 -1.99 -40.12
C SER A 203 13.82 -3.15 -39.62
N LYS A 204 15.10 -2.97 -39.92
CA LYS A 204 16.20 -3.89 -39.79
C LYS A 204 16.41 -4.31 -38.34
N GLY A 205 16.79 -5.57 -38.18
CA GLY A 205 17.50 -6.03 -37.00
C GLY A 205 18.75 -5.18 -36.76
N GLY A 206 18.74 -4.48 -35.64
CA GLY A 206 19.88 -4.25 -34.80
C GLY A 206 19.39 -4.47 -33.39
N LYS A 207 19.80 -5.56 -32.73
CA LYS A 207 19.62 -5.68 -31.28
C LYS A 207 20.54 -4.62 -30.65
N SER A 208 20.07 -3.38 -30.57
CA SER A 208 20.60 -2.45 -29.58
C SER A 208 20.45 -3.16 -28.23
N LYS A 209 21.53 -3.16 -27.46
CA LYS A 209 21.53 -3.70 -26.11
C LYS A 209 20.41 -2.95 -25.37
N ALA A 210 19.38 -3.66 -24.91
CA ALA A 210 18.30 -3.04 -24.15
C ALA A 210 18.93 -2.33 -22.95
N GLU A 211 18.77 -1.01 -22.90
CA GLU A 211 19.41 -0.18 -21.89
C GLU A 211 18.32 0.36 -20.97
N VAL A 212 18.54 0.20 -19.66
CA VAL A 212 17.56 0.65 -18.67
C VAL A 212 17.44 2.18 -18.76
N PRO A 213 16.23 2.74 -18.93
CA PRO A 213 16.01 4.18 -19.03
C PRO A 213 16.46 4.90 -17.75
N ALA A 214 17.06 6.08 -17.90
CA ALA A 214 17.52 6.88 -16.76
C ALA A 214 16.38 7.19 -15.78
N VAL A 215 15.18 7.51 -16.31
CA VAL A 215 13.97 7.75 -15.51
C VAL A 215 13.62 6.54 -14.63
N ALA A 216 13.74 5.32 -15.16
CA ALA A 216 13.40 4.10 -14.44
C ALA A 216 14.38 3.85 -13.29
N ARG A 217 15.69 4.08 -13.52
CA ARG A 217 16.71 3.99 -12.47
C ARG A 217 16.44 5.00 -11.35
N GLU A 218 16.22 6.25 -11.72
CA GLU A 218 15.98 7.34 -10.77
C GLU A 218 14.73 7.07 -9.91
N VAL A 219 13.63 6.65 -10.54
CA VAL A 219 12.38 6.34 -9.82
C VAL A 219 12.56 5.17 -8.86
N VAL A 220 13.16 4.07 -9.31
CA VAL A 220 13.39 2.89 -8.47
C VAL A 220 14.26 3.23 -7.27
N GLN A 221 15.41 3.90 -7.50
CA GLN A 221 16.30 4.31 -6.42
C GLN A 221 15.61 5.26 -5.44
N SER A 222 14.84 6.23 -5.96
CA SER A 222 14.10 7.19 -5.14
C SER A 222 13.05 6.52 -4.26
N LEU A 223 12.25 5.60 -4.81
CA LEU A 223 11.20 4.91 -4.06
C LEU A 223 11.80 3.94 -3.04
N LEU A 224 12.80 3.14 -3.42
CA LEU A 224 13.44 2.17 -2.53
C LEU A 224 14.17 2.85 -1.36
N ARG A 225 14.74 4.05 -1.56
CA ARG A 225 15.39 4.81 -0.47
C ARG A 225 14.41 5.23 0.63
N ARG A 226 13.13 5.46 0.32
CA ARG A 226 12.09 5.85 1.30
C ARG A 226 11.22 4.67 1.74
N ALA A 227 11.19 3.58 0.98
CA ALA A 227 10.43 2.40 1.33
C ALA A 227 10.90 1.84 2.67
N THR A 228 9.95 1.36 3.47
CA THR A 228 10.22 0.60 4.71
C THR A 228 9.82 -0.87 4.60
N GLY A 229 9.32 -1.28 3.42
CA GLY A 229 8.88 -2.65 3.13
C GLY A 229 8.83 -2.90 1.61
N PRO A 230 8.29 -4.05 1.18
CA PRO A 230 8.14 -4.39 -0.23
C PRO A 230 7.27 -3.37 -0.98
N LEU A 231 7.62 -3.12 -2.24
CA LEU A 231 6.87 -2.22 -3.12
C LEU A 231 6.16 -2.98 -4.22
N ASN A 232 4.99 -2.48 -4.61
CA ASN A 232 4.29 -2.96 -5.78
C ASN A 232 4.99 -2.50 -7.07
N PRO A 233 5.19 -3.39 -8.06
CA PRO A 233 5.70 -3.01 -9.38
C PRO A 233 4.87 -1.92 -10.07
N SER A 234 3.55 -1.93 -9.89
CA SER A 234 2.64 -0.93 -10.47
C SER A 234 2.96 0.49 -10.00
N LEU A 235 3.33 0.68 -8.73
CA LEU A 235 3.73 1.99 -8.20
C LEU A 235 4.93 2.55 -8.95
N VAL A 236 5.92 1.72 -9.26
CA VAL A 236 7.08 2.13 -10.04
C VAL A 236 6.66 2.58 -11.43
N LYS A 237 5.82 1.80 -12.12
CA LYS A 237 5.32 2.14 -13.46
C LYS A 237 4.53 3.44 -13.45
N GLU A 238 3.58 3.59 -12.53
CA GLU A 238 2.77 4.79 -12.37
C GLU A 238 3.63 6.02 -12.06
N THR A 239 4.67 5.86 -11.24
CA THR A 239 5.61 6.95 -10.93
C THR A 239 6.46 7.33 -12.15
N ILE A 240 6.90 6.36 -12.95
CA ILE A 240 7.62 6.64 -14.22
C ILE A 240 6.71 7.41 -15.17
N VAL A 241 5.49 6.92 -15.43
CA VAL A 241 4.53 7.58 -16.34
C VAL A 241 4.14 8.98 -15.85
N ARG A 242 4.07 9.21 -14.53
CA ARG A 242 3.81 10.55 -13.99
C ARG A 242 4.98 11.52 -14.25
N LYS A 243 6.23 11.04 -14.19
CA LYS A 243 7.41 11.86 -14.51
C LYS A 243 7.60 12.05 -16.02
N GLU A 244 7.30 11.03 -16.80
CA GLU A 244 7.47 11.00 -18.25
C GLU A 244 6.19 10.40 -18.90
N PRO A 245 5.21 11.24 -19.27
CA PRO A 245 3.91 10.79 -19.78
C PRO A 245 3.97 9.95 -21.06
N ASP A 246 4.97 10.18 -21.90
CA ASP A 246 5.17 9.47 -23.17
C ASP A 246 6.00 8.17 -23.02
N PHE A 247 6.29 7.76 -21.77
CA PHE A 247 7.11 6.58 -21.51
C PHE A 247 6.46 5.28 -22.01
N ASP A 248 7.15 4.57 -22.91
CA ASP A 248 6.85 3.21 -23.34
C ASP A 248 8.10 2.33 -23.22
N GLU A 249 7.98 1.19 -22.53
CA GLU A 249 9.12 0.29 -22.31
C GLU A 249 9.68 -0.28 -23.63
N ARG A 250 8.84 -0.36 -24.67
CA ARG A 250 9.20 -0.88 -25.99
C ARG A 250 10.16 0.02 -26.74
N ASP A 251 10.04 1.33 -26.55
CA ASP A 251 10.93 2.33 -27.15
C ASP A 251 12.37 2.22 -26.59
N HIS A 252 12.50 1.60 -25.42
CA HIS A 252 13.77 1.32 -24.75
C HIS A 252 14.25 -0.14 -24.94
N GLY A 253 13.61 -0.90 -25.83
CA GLY A 253 14.00 -2.27 -26.17
C GLY A 253 13.48 -3.34 -25.21
N PHE A 254 12.52 -3.03 -24.33
CA PHE A 254 11.88 -3.99 -23.44
C PHE A 254 10.48 -4.34 -23.95
N SER A 255 10.21 -5.64 -24.17
CA SER A 255 8.89 -6.07 -24.66
C SER A 255 7.76 -5.93 -23.64
N THR A 256 8.09 -5.90 -22.34
CA THR A 256 7.14 -5.69 -21.25
C THR A 256 7.81 -4.96 -20.09
N PHE A 257 7.00 -4.32 -19.24
CA PHE A 257 7.50 -3.74 -17.98
C PHE A 257 8.17 -4.78 -17.07
N ALA A 258 7.71 -6.04 -17.09
CA ALA A 258 8.38 -7.12 -16.35
C ALA A 258 9.82 -7.35 -16.84
N ARG A 259 10.09 -7.22 -18.15
CA ARG A 259 11.46 -7.28 -18.70
C ARG A 259 12.31 -6.09 -18.31
N LEU A 260 11.71 -4.90 -18.19
CA LEU A 260 12.41 -3.74 -17.67
C LEU A 260 12.82 -3.96 -16.21
N LEU A 261 11.93 -4.51 -15.36
CA LEU A 261 12.26 -4.86 -13.98
C LEU A 261 13.33 -5.96 -13.88
N GLU A 262 13.34 -6.93 -14.80
CA GLU A 262 14.43 -7.92 -14.92
C GLU A 262 15.78 -7.25 -15.19
N ALA A 263 15.82 -6.26 -16.07
CA ALA A 263 17.06 -5.54 -16.36
C ALA A 263 17.52 -4.67 -15.19
N LEU A 264 16.59 -4.03 -14.48
CA LEU A 264 16.88 -3.31 -13.22
C LEU A 264 17.43 -4.25 -12.13
N GLU A 265 16.94 -5.49 -12.05
CA GLU A 265 17.47 -6.53 -11.16
C GLU A 265 18.88 -6.97 -11.58
N GLN A 266 19.13 -7.14 -12.88
CA GLN A 266 20.47 -7.48 -13.41
C GLN A 266 21.49 -6.35 -13.22
N GLU A 267 21.06 -5.09 -13.21
CA GLU A 267 21.89 -3.94 -12.85
C GLU A 267 22.11 -3.82 -11.33
N GLY A 268 21.49 -4.69 -10.51
CA GLY A 268 21.65 -4.70 -9.05
C GLY A 268 20.90 -3.56 -8.35
N LEU A 269 19.91 -2.95 -8.99
CA LEU A 269 19.16 -1.81 -8.45
C LEU A 269 17.96 -2.23 -7.58
N LEU A 270 17.46 -3.45 -7.79
CA LEU A 270 16.34 -4.02 -7.04
C LEU A 270 16.45 -5.54 -6.99
N ARG A 271 15.64 -6.16 -6.15
CA ARG A 271 15.36 -7.60 -6.20
C ARG A 271 13.86 -7.83 -6.29
N ARG A 272 13.44 -8.82 -7.07
CA ARG A 272 12.04 -9.23 -7.14
C ARG A 272 11.78 -10.35 -6.14
N ILE A 273 10.70 -10.25 -5.39
CA ILE A 273 10.24 -11.28 -4.46
C ILE A 273 8.79 -11.65 -4.77
N GLN A 274 8.39 -12.86 -4.41
CA GLN A 274 7.02 -13.33 -4.58
C GLN A 274 6.42 -13.64 -3.22
N GLN A 275 5.28 -13.01 -2.92
CA GLN A 275 4.55 -13.20 -1.68
C GLN A 275 3.13 -13.67 -2.04
N GLY A 276 2.89 -14.97 -1.88
CA GLY A 276 1.66 -15.62 -2.35
C GLY A 276 1.50 -15.53 -3.86
N ARG A 277 0.40 -14.92 -4.33
CA ARG A 277 0.09 -14.75 -5.77
C ARG A 277 0.61 -13.45 -6.37
N GLN A 278 1.16 -12.54 -5.56
CA GLN A 278 1.59 -11.22 -6.00
C GLN A 278 3.11 -11.09 -5.95
N GLY A 279 3.67 -10.33 -6.88
CA GLY A 279 5.10 -10.03 -6.97
C GLY A 279 5.38 -8.63 -6.45
N TYR A 280 6.45 -8.49 -5.68
CA TYR A 280 6.92 -7.25 -5.10
C TYR A 280 8.39 -6.99 -5.46
N ILE A 281 8.84 -5.76 -5.27
CA ILE A 281 10.25 -5.39 -5.37
C ILE A 281 10.77 -4.91 -4.01
N VAL A 282 12.04 -5.20 -3.74
CA VAL A 282 12.77 -4.75 -2.56
C VAL A 282 14.14 -4.20 -2.96
N GLY A 283 14.79 -3.49 -2.05
CA GLY A 283 16.16 -3.03 -2.24
C GLY A 283 17.13 -4.21 -2.44
N PRO A 284 18.23 -4.02 -3.17
CA PRO A 284 19.19 -5.08 -3.48
C PRO A 284 19.78 -5.71 -2.21
N ASP A 285 19.94 -4.93 -1.15
CA ASP A 285 20.49 -5.36 0.16
C ASP A 285 19.42 -5.76 1.19
N SER A 286 18.14 -5.83 0.81
CA SER A 286 17.05 -6.11 1.76
C SER A 286 17.01 -7.58 2.18
N ASP A 287 16.99 -7.92 3.47
CA ASP A 287 16.85 -9.32 3.92
C ASP A 287 15.43 -9.89 3.71
N ILE A 288 14.48 -9.06 3.29
CA ILE A 288 13.09 -9.44 3.07
C ILE A 288 12.99 -10.47 1.93
N GLY A 289 12.48 -11.65 2.24
CA GLY A 289 12.27 -12.74 1.27
C GLY A 289 13.54 -13.55 0.94
N ALA A 290 14.65 -13.37 1.66
CA ALA A 290 15.80 -14.25 1.55
C ALA A 290 15.42 -15.68 2.00
N PRO A 291 15.83 -16.74 1.28
CA PRO A 291 15.68 -18.09 1.79
C PRO A 291 16.40 -18.19 3.13
N ALA A 292 15.73 -18.72 4.15
CA ALA A 292 16.33 -18.93 5.45
C ALA A 292 17.66 -19.69 5.27
N PRO A 293 18.76 -19.26 5.92
CA PRO A 293 19.99 -20.05 5.87
C PRO A 293 19.64 -21.45 6.37
N GLU A 294 20.01 -22.48 5.61
CA GLU A 294 19.80 -23.89 5.97
C GLU A 294 20.59 -24.21 7.25
N GLY A 295 20.00 -23.87 8.39
CA GLY A 295 20.46 -24.21 9.71
C GLY A 295 20.21 -25.69 9.91
N LYS A 296 21.29 -26.48 9.82
CA LYS A 296 21.33 -27.89 10.18
C LYS A 296 20.50 -28.14 11.44
N SER A 297 19.48 -28.98 11.29
CA SER A 297 18.58 -29.45 12.34
C SER A 297 19.35 -30.16 13.46
N GLY A 298 19.78 -29.37 14.45
CA GLY A 298 20.24 -29.87 15.74
C GLY A 298 19.03 -30.25 16.60
N LYS A 299 18.90 -31.54 16.89
CA LYS A 299 17.89 -32.16 17.76
C LYS A 299 17.65 -31.36 19.05
N GLY A 300 16.37 -31.23 19.39
CA GLY A 300 15.88 -30.48 20.53
C GLY A 300 16.42 -30.95 21.88
N ARG A 301 16.45 -29.98 22.81
CA ARG A 301 16.37 -30.20 24.24
C ARG A 301 15.28 -29.28 24.77
N HIS A 302 14.28 -29.90 25.39
CA HIS A 302 13.21 -29.22 26.13
C HIS A 302 13.83 -28.26 27.15
N ALA A 303 13.61 -26.97 26.99
CA ALA A 303 13.81 -25.99 28.05
C ALA A 303 12.51 -25.92 28.87
N LYS A 304 12.66 -26.15 30.17
CA LYS A 304 11.63 -26.14 31.20
C LYS A 304 11.09 -24.71 31.37
N ALA A 305 9.78 -24.56 31.55
CA ALA A 305 9.15 -23.27 31.85
C ALA A 305 9.72 -22.67 33.16
N PRO A 306 9.92 -21.34 33.25
CA PRO A 306 10.29 -20.68 34.50
C PRO A 306 9.12 -20.70 35.49
N ALA A 307 9.46 -20.81 36.78
CA ALA A 307 8.53 -20.83 37.91
C ALA A 307 7.85 -19.46 38.12
N PRO A 308 6.68 -19.40 38.79
CA PRO A 308 5.99 -18.15 39.08
C PRO A 308 6.84 -17.29 40.03
N VAL A 309 6.89 -15.99 39.77
CA VAL A 309 7.49 -14.98 40.65
C VAL A 309 6.46 -14.70 41.76
N GLU A 310 6.87 -14.79 43.02
CA GLU A 310 6.05 -14.43 44.18
C GLU A 310 5.83 -12.90 44.17
N GLU A 311 4.57 -12.49 44.26
CA GLU A 311 4.16 -11.09 44.43
C GLU A 311 4.51 -10.67 45.86
N GLU A 312 5.46 -9.74 46.01
CA GLU A 312 5.67 -9.04 47.28
C GLU A 312 4.52 -8.03 47.44
N GLU A 313 3.72 -8.20 48.50
CA GLU A 313 2.68 -7.27 48.92
C GLU A 313 3.34 -5.95 49.36
N GLU A 314 3.19 -4.88 48.56
CA GLU A 314 3.50 -3.53 49.01
C GLU A 314 2.49 -3.12 50.11
N GLU A 315 2.97 -3.00 51.35
CA GLU A 315 2.24 -2.37 52.44
C GLU A 315 1.84 -0.94 52.06
N LEU A 316 0.54 -0.68 51.92
CA LEU A 316 0.00 0.68 51.84
C LEU A 316 0.33 1.44 53.13
N GLU A 317 1.25 2.38 53.05
CA GLU A 317 1.40 3.44 54.05
C GLU A 317 0.07 4.21 54.19
N SER A 318 -0.59 4.05 55.34
CA SER A 318 -1.77 4.84 55.69
C SER A 318 -1.37 6.28 55.97
N TYR A 319 -1.78 7.21 55.12
CA TYR A 319 -1.73 8.63 55.45
C TYR A 319 -2.77 8.93 56.56
N PRO A 320 -2.39 9.62 57.65
CA PRO A 320 -3.37 10.05 58.65
C PRO A 320 -4.26 11.17 58.09
N ASP A 321 -5.58 11.03 58.29
CA ASP A 321 -6.58 12.06 58.01
C ASP A 321 -6.29 13.33 58.81
N PRO A 322 -6.30 14.53 58.19
CA PRO A 322 -6.28 15.79 58.90
C PRO A 322 -7.70 16.16 59.33
N ASP A 323 -8.17 15.58 60.44
CA ASP A 323 -9.36 16.08 61.12
C ASP A 323 -9.00 17.27 62.04
N ASP A 324 -9.92 18.23 62.07
CA ASP A 324 -10.19 19.14 63.19
C ASP A 324 -9.14 20.22 63.54
N GLU A 325 -9.16 21.31 62.78
CA GLU A 325 -8.88 22.65 63.33
C GLU A 325 -10.20 23.41 63.45
N GLY A 326 -10.93 23.09 64.51
CA GLY A 326 -12.01 23.92 65.05
C GLY A 326 -11.56 24.57 66.35
N LEU A 327 -11.16 25.85 66.28
CA LEU A 327 -11.28 26.86 67.34
C LEU A 327 -11.26 28.27 66.72
#